data_AF-A0A937ZQM9-F1
#
_entry.id   AF-A0A937ZQM9-F1
#
_cell.length_a   1.000
_cell.length_b   1.000
_cell.length_c   1.000
_cell.angle_alpha   90.00
_cell.angle_beta   90.00
_cell.angle_gamma   90.00
#
_symmetry.space_group_name_H-M   'P 1'
#
loop_
_entity.id
_entity.type
_entity.pdbx_description
1 polymer ?
#
loop_
_entity_poly.entity_id
_entity_poly.type
_entity_poly.pdbx_seq_one_letter_code
_entity_poly.pdbx_strand_id
1 'polypeptide(L)'
;MDALRHAAAAGGARVPAAGRLRRRPCRRRERLAAAAPRHAADALADDPGRAAVPHHREHQGLPGDLHNHRRRAGQCDRKHGLLRLPDRLPVFRSRLLGGAAGRDPAGDGSDLRAALPGAGAPAARVVIVRRRWPTVATTTAILAALALTIVPLVWIVLLSFKTQKQAFDRTQVFWFTPTLDNFQRLLADGTFVQYLANSIVVAIGTVIVSLAIGAPAAYVVSRSRWRRFREVALAYSLFVRIVPPTVFIIPYFLGARLLGVNDTWWVLIIAYANLNIPLVMWSLWSFFNDVPRELDEAARIDGAGPWQIFLRVILPVAAPGLTATAILTFIMAWNEFLMALVLTSREA
;
A
#
# COMPACT_ATOMS: atom_id res chain seq x y z
N MET A 1 -32.66 27.53 64.85
CA MET A 1 -31.23 27.66 65.12
C MET A 1 -30.61 28.32 63.91
N ASP A 2 -30.38 29.63 64.03
CA ASP A 2 -29.25 30.44 63.54
C ASP A 2 -28.79 30.26 62.06
N ALA A 3 -28.92 31.27 61.18
CA ALA A 3 -28.15 32.53 61.10
C ALA A 3 -26.65 32.28 60.79
N LEU A 4 -26.00 32.85 59.77
CA LEU A 4 -25.85 34.26 59.34
C LEU A 4 -25.69 34.32 57.78
N ARG A 5 -26.09 35.33 56.98
CA ARG A 5 -25.65 36.75 56.84
C ARG A 5 -24.12 36.89 56.67
N HIS A 6 -23.52 37.55 55.68
CA HIS A 6 -23.81 38.78 54.91
C HIS A 6 -23.56 38.57 53.38
N ALA A 7 -24.10 39.29 52.39
CA ALA A 7 -24.60 40.67 52.22
C ALA A 7 -23.55 41.74 51.84
N ALA A 8 -23.50 42.03 50.51
CA ALA A 8 -23.43 43.37 49.87
C ALA A 8 -22.08 44.15 49.91
N ALA A 9 -21.81 45.16 49.05
CA ALA A 9 -22.68 45.91 48.11
C ALA A 9 -21.92 46.59 46.93
N ALA A 10 -22.68 46.96 45.88
CA ALA A 10 -22.55 48.16 45.00
C ALA A 10 -21.26 48.42 44.17
N GLY A 11 -21.32 49.07 42.99
CA GLY A 11 -22.50 49.51 42.20
C GLY A 11 -22.16 50.61 41.16
N GLY A 12 -23.05 50.83 40.17
CA GLY A 12 -23.07 52.00 39.24
C GLY A 12 -22.05 51.95 38.09
N ALA A 13 -22.36 51.83 36.78
CA ALA A 13 -23.51 52.13 35.91
C ALA A 13 -23.60 53.57 35.34
N ARG A 14 -24.03 53.67 34.06
CA ARG A 14 -24.49 54.86 33.28
C ARG A 14 -23.40 55.76 32.63
N VAL A 15 -23.61 56.43 31.48
CA VAL A 15 -24.46 56.25 30.25
C VAL A 15 -23.92 57.25 29.16
N PRO A 16 -24.19 57.10 27.84
CA PRO A 16 -23.43 57.79 26.78
C PRO A 16 -24.03 59.11 26.25
N ALA A 17 -23.23 59.93 25.54
CA ALA A 17 -23.73 60.94 24.60
C ALA A 17 -22.73 61.43 23.51
N ALA A 18 -23.21 61.47 22.26
CA ALA A 18 -23.00 62.47 21.20
C ALA A 18 -21.59 62.95 20.73
N GLY A 19 -21.21 62.50 19.53
CA GLY A 19 -21.26 63.37 18.33
C GLY A 19 -19.96 64.00 17.76
N ARG A 20 -19.64 63.67 16.49
CA ARG A 20 -19.72 64.62 15.33
C ARG A 20 -19.34 63.98 13.98
N LEU A 21 -19.99 64.49 12.93
CA LEU A 21 -19.92 64.11 11.53
C LEU A 21 -18.53 64.29 10.86
N ARG A 22 -18.23 63.46 9.84
CA ARG A 22 -17.61 63.91 8.57
C ARG A 22 -18.09 63.06 7.38
N ARG A 23 -18.06 63.66 6.17
CA ARG A 23 -18.85 63.27 4.98
C ARG A 23 -18.19 62.19 4.08
N ARG A 24 -19.03 61.45 3.34
CA ARG A 24 -18.76 60.74 2.05
C ARG A 24 -18.68 61.78 0.87
N PRO A 25 -18.46 61.46 -0.45
CA PRO A 25 -18.57 60.16 -1.16
C PRO A 25 -17.64 59.85 -2.38
N CYS A 26 -17.81 58.63 -2.94
CA CYS A 26 -17.54 58.21 -4.35
C CYS A 26 -16.07 58.17 -4.85
N ARG A 27 -15.68 57.44 -5.93
CA ARG A 27 -16.42 56.82 -7.07
C ARG A 27 -16.14 55.32 -7.28
N ARG A 28 -16.86 54.71 -8.23
CA ARG A 28 -16.91 53.27 -8.55
C ARG A 28 -16.71 53.05 -10.07
N ARG A 29 -15.89 52.05 -10.44
CA ARG A 29 -15.78 51.36 -11.77
C ARG A 29 -15.50 52.20 -13.02
N GLU A 30 -14.60 51.67 -13.85
CA GLU A 30 -14.82 51.62 -15.30
C GLU A 30 -14.21 50.34 -15.89
N ARG A 31 -14.81 49.85 -16.99
CA ARG A 31 -14.28 48.75 -17.81
C ARG A 31 -13.89 49.37 -19.16
N LEU A 32 -12.71 49.05 -19.67
CA LEU A 32 -12.31 49.35 -21.04
C LEU A 32 -12.38 48.08 -21.88
N ALA A 33 -12.86 48.22 -23.12
CA ALA A 33 -13.07 47.12 -24.04
C ALA A 33 -12.45 47.44 -25.41
N ALA A 34 -12.13 46.38 -26.15
CA ALA A 34 -11.87 46.33 -27.59
C ALA A 34 -10.74 47.21 -28.16
N ALA A 35 -9.62 46.56 -28.50
CA ALA A 35 -8.77 46.98 -29.62
C ALA A 35 -8.12 45.76 -30.29
N ALA A 36 -8.48 45.52 -31.55
CA ALA A 36 -7.74 44.78 -32.57
C ALA A 36 -8.06 45.50 -33.89
N PRO A 37 -7.10 45.72 -34.82
CA PRO A 37 -6.59 44.60 -35.61
C PRO A 37 -5.12 44.70 -36.11
N ARG A 38 -4.59 43.56 -36.59
CA ARG A 38 -3.62 43.35 -37.70
C ARG A 38 -2.43 44.33 -37.88
N HIS A 39 -1.21 43.81 -37.86
CA HIS A 39 -0.49 43.36 -39.08
C HIS A 39 0.85 42.67 -38.74
N ALA A 40 1.45 42.01 -39.73
CA ALA A 40 2.71 41.27 -39.64
C ALA A 40 3.70 41.71 -40.73
N ALA A 41 5.00 41.70 -40.40
CA ALA A 41 6.20 41.53 -41.25
C ALA A 41 7.41 41.69 -40.30
N ASP A 42 8.29 40.72 -40.06
CA ASP A 42 9.31 40.08 -40.91
C ASP A 42 10.61 40.88 -41.14
N ALA A 43 11.71 40.20 -40.76
CA ALA A 43 13.01 40.10 -41.44
C ALA A 43 14.07 41.25 -41.43
N LEU A 44 15.26 40.88 -40.90
CA LEU A 44 16.63 41.40 -41.16
C LEU A 44 16.96 42.88 -40.82
N ALA A 45 18.22 43.31 -40.60
CA ALA A 45 19.47 42.69 -40.12
C ALA A 45 20.53 43.80 -39.86
N ASP A 46 21.65 43.45 -39.22
CA ASP A 46 22.97 44.13 -39.20
C ASP A 46 23.13 45.53 -38.50
N ASP A 47 23.62 45.49 -37.24
CA ASP A 47 24.96 45.89 -36.72
C ASP A 47 25.70 47.16 -37.29
N PRO A 48 26.78 47.73 -36.67
CA PRO A 48 27.31 47.63 -35.28
C PRO A 48 27.56 49.00 -34.58
N GLY A 49 27.87 49.01 -33.27
CA GLY A 49 28.47 50.17 -32.58
C GLY A 49 28.76 49.99 -31.07
N ARG A 50 30.04 49.93 -30.67
CA ARG A 50 30.48 49.70 -29.27
C ARG A 50 30.52 50.96 -28.40
N ALA A 51 30.11 50.87 -27.11
CA ALA A 51 30.94 51.26 -25.93
C ALA A 51 30.27 51.02 -24.53
N ALA A 52 31.02 50.37 -23.62
CA ALA A 52 31.08 50.53 -22.14
C ALA A 52 29.80 50.53 -21.21
N VAL A 53 29.40 49.33 -20.74
CA VAL A 53 29.58 48.74 -19.36
C VAL A 53 29.79 49.73 -18.16
N PRO A 54 29.30 49.51 -16.89
CA PRO A 54 28.69 48.30 -16.26
C PRO A 54 27.38 48.49 -15.44
N HIS A 55 26.64 47.41 -15.12
CA HIS A 55 26.52 46.84 -13.74
C HIS A 55 25.52 45.65 -13.58
N HIS A 56 25.96 44.64 -12.83
CA HIS A 56 25.20 43.62 -12.05
C HIS A 56 24.53 42.36 -12.67
N ARG A 57 25.21 41.22 -12.38
CA ARG A 57 24.70 39.90 -11.93
C ARG A 57 23.79 39.07 -12.87
N GLU A 58 24.42 38.13 -13.57
CA GLU A 58 23.78 36.95 -14.16
C GLU A 58 24.13 35.66 -13.38
N HIS A 59 23.18 34.73 -13.31
CA HIS A 59 23.41 33.29 -13.08
C HIS A 59 22.22 32.49 -13.62
N GLN A 60 22.24 32.15 -14.92
CA GLN A 60 21.45 31.07 -15.51
C GLN A 60 22.03 30.70 -16.89
N GLY A 61 22.96 29.74 -16.91
CA GLY A 61 23.67 29.33 -18.12
C GLY A 61 23.42 27.86 -18.46
N LEU A 62 22.45 27.60 -19.32
CA LEU A 62 22.28 26.35 -20.06
C LEU A 62 21.72 26.65 -21.46
N PRO A 63 22.57 26.92 -22.47
CA PRO A 63 22.19 26.77 -23.86
C PRO A 63 22.23 25.28 -24.23
N GLY A 64 21.12 24.77 -24.75
CA GLY A 64 21.21 23.64 -25.67
C GLY A 64 21.75 24.17 -27.01
N ASP A 65 22.73 23.49 -27.58
CA ASP A 65 22.57 22.93 -28.93
C ASP A 65 23.73 21.99 -29.29
N LEU A 66 23.38 20.75 -29.63
CA LEU A 66 24.29 19.75 -30.16
C LEU A 66 24.49 20.00 -31.66
N HIS A 67 25.73 20.08 -32.11
CA HIS A 67 26.05 20.09 -33.55
C HIS A 67 26.88 18.85 -33.93
N ASN A 68 26.39 18.13 -34.95
CA ASN A 68 26.96 16.87 -35.43
C ASN A 68 28.19 17.12 -36.33
N HIS A 69 29.41 16.97 -35.80
CA HIS A 69 30.62 16.95 -36.62
C HIS A 69 30.91 15.57 -37.22
N ARG A 70 30.69 15.44 -38.54
CA ARG A 70 31.14 14.29 -39.33
C ARG A 70 32.62 14.43 -39.74
N ARG A 71 33.55 13.72 -39.07
CA ARG A 71 34.74 12.99 -39.63
C ARG A 71 35.87 12.73 -38.59
N ARG A 72 36.02 11.46 -38.16
CA ARG A 72 37.22 10.79 -37.55
C ARG A 72 37.81 11.36 -36.23
N ALA A 73 38.53 10.60 -35.39
CA ALA A 73 38.60 9.14 -35.18
C ALA A 73 39.31 8.77 -33.84
N GLY A 74 38.79 7.75 -33.15
CA GLY A 74 39.56 6.69 -32.47
C GLY A 74 40.44 7.01 -31.25
N GLN A 75 39.97 6.59 -30.06
CA GLN A 75 40.79 5.86 -29.07
C GLN A 75 39.88 5.13 -28.06
N CYS A 76 40.15 3.85 -27.80
CA CYS A 76 39.41 3.04 -26.84
C CYS A 76 40.21 2.94 -25.54
N ASP A 77 39.60 3.26 -24.40
CA ASP A 77 40.28 3.14 -23.11
C ASP A 77 40.27 1.68 -22.60
N ARG A 78 41.40 1.24 -22.06
CA ARG A 78 41.72 -0.17 -21.76
C ARG A 78 42.53 -0.24 -20.47
N LYS A 79 41.87 -0.61 -19.35
CA LYS A 79 42.39 -1.48 -18.25
C LYS A 79 41.48 -1.40 -17.01
N HIS A 80 41.12 -2.56 -16.46
CA HIS A 80 40.69 -2.74 -15.07
C HIS A 80 41.14 -4.14 -14.61
N GLY A 81 41.75 -4.27 -13.42
CA GLY A 81 42.28 -5.55 -12.94
C GLY A 81 42.81 -5.56 -11.50
N LEU A 82 41.91 -5.90 -10.55
CA LEU A 82 42.10 -6.71 -9.32
C LEU A 82 43.17 -6.37 -8.23
N LEU A 83 42.73 -6.23 -6.96
CA LEU A 83 43.43 -6.70 -5.73
C LEU A 83 42.48 -6.87 -4.51
N ARG A 84 42.97 -7.24 -3.31
CA ARG A 84 42.24 -7.80 -2.11
C ARG A 84 42.85 -7.32 -0.73
N LEU A 85 42.33 -7.55 0.51
CA LEU A 85 41.16 -8.33 1.00
C LEU A 85 40.25 -7.73 2.14
N PRO A 86 40.64 -7.54 3.44
CA PRO A 86 39.77 -8.01 4.56
C PRO A 86 39.52 -7.10 5.82
N ASP A 87 38.66 -7.63 6.73
CA ASP A 87 38.55 -7.52 8.21
C ASP A 87 38.30 -6.19 9.02
N ARG A 88 37.02 -6.02 9.48
CA ARG A 88 36.51 -5.61 10.84
C ARG A 88 37.08 -4.33 11.55
N LEU A 89 36.35 -3.41 12.22
CA LEU A 89 34.95 -3.23 12.73
C LEU A 89 34.72 -1.69 13.06
N PRO A 90 33.51 -1.20 13.47
CA PRO A 90 33.10 0.23 13.35
C PRO A 90 32.69 0.97 14.66
N VAL A 91 32.47 2.30 14.59
CA VAL A 91 31.49 3.09 15.40
C VAL A 91 30.97 4.31 14.59
N PHE A 92 29.70 4.69 14.71
CA PHE A 92 29.15 5.95 14.15
C PHE A 92 28.25 6.67 15.17
N ARG A 93 28.32 8.00 15.28
CA ARG A 93 27.40 8.84 16.07
C ARG A 93 27.00 10.09 15.30
N SER A 94 25.70 10.31 15.15
CA SER A 94 25.11 11.55 14.64
C SER A 94 24.88 12.58 15.75
N ARG A 95 25.15 13.86 15.49
CA ARG A 95 24.50 14.98 16.19
C ARG A 95 24.02 16.03 15.19
N LEU A 96 22.76 16.40 15.32
CA LEU A 96 22.09 17.51 14.64
C LEU A 96 21.97 18.69 15.61
N LEU A 97 21.68 19.87 15.04
CA LEU A 97 21.39 21.15 15.71
C LEU A 97 22.59 21.79 16.43
N GLY A 98 22.76 23.12 16.43
CA GLY A 98 21.96 24.19 15.80
C GLY A 98 22.08 25.49 16.59
N GLY A 99 21.62 26.62 16.01
CA GLY A 99 21.50 27.89 16.73
C GLY A 99 22.63 28.89 16.49
N ALA A 100 22.26 30.16 16.37
CA ALA A 100 23.15 31.27 16.07
C ALA A 100 23.62 32.00 17.34
N ALA A 101 24.83 32.56 17.31
CA ALA A 101 25.21 33.78 18.01
C ALA A 101 26.49 34.35 17.37
N GLY A 102 26.48 35.63 16.99
CA GLY A 102 27.69 36.31 16.56
C GLY A 102 28.43 36.94 17.75
N ARG A 103 29.75 36.92 17.71
CA ARG A 103 30.69 37.88 18.36
C ARG A 103 32.13 37.46 18.05
N ASP A 104 32.81 38.27 17.26
CA ASP A 104 34.26 38.44 17.45
C ASP A 104 34.46 39.28 18.72
N PRO A 105 35.53 39.02 19.48
CA PRO A 105 36.63 39.97 19.42
C PRO A 105 38.01 39.30 19.31
N ALA A 106 39.01 40.12 18.96
CA ALA A 106 40.40 39.71 18.77
C ALA A 106 41.00 38.99 20.01
N GLY A 107 41.80 37.96 19.74
CA GLY A 107 42.49 37.17 20.75
C GLY A 107 43.54 36.26 20.12
N ASP A 108 44.76 36.81 20.01
CA ASP A 108 46.09 36.22 19.88
C ASP A 108 46.35 34.94 19.03
N GLY A 109 47.47 34.96 18.31
CA GLY A 109 47.88 33.93 17.36
C GLY A 109 48.86 32.91 17.94
N SER A 110 48.37 31.93 18.70
CA SER A 110 49.08 30.67 18.96
C SER A 110 48.12 29.53 19.39
N ASP A 111 48.58 28.29 19.26
CA ASP A 111 48.04 27.10 19.95
C ASP A 111 46.66 26.52 19.55
N LEU A 112 46.24 26.66 18.29
CA LEU A 112 45.13 25.86 17.73
C LEU A 112 45.44 25.11 16.42
N ARG A 113 46.73 24.84 16.15
CA ARG A 113 47.17 23.97 15.02
C ARG A 113 47.35 22.49 15.37
N ALA A 114 47.01 22.07 16.59
CA ALA A 114 47.31 20.73 17.12
C ALA A 114 46.07 19.84 17.38
N ALA A 115 45.03 19.87 16.53
CA ALA A 115 43.88 18.95 16.65
C ALA A 115 43.05 18.75 15.36
N LEU A 116 43.68 18.55 14.20
CA LEU A 116 42.96 18.09 12.98
C LEU A 116 43.67 16.87 12.37
N PRO A 117 43.22 15.63 12.67
CA PRO A 117 43.68 14.44 11.97
C PRO A 117 43.30 14.52 10.48
N GLY A 118 44.20 14.06 9.62
CA GLY A 118 44.16 14.33 8.19
C GLY A 118 42.86 13.95 7.47
N ALA A 119 42.49 14.78 6.50
CA ALA A 119 41.46 14.46 5.52
C ALA A 119 41.84 13.18 4.74
N GLY A 120 41.07 12.10 4.92
CA GLY A 120 41.42 10.80 4.34
C GLY A 120 40.47 9.65 4.65
N ALA A 121 39.16 9.90 4.74
CA ALA A 121 38.16 8.86 4.98
C ALA A 121 37.37 8.55 3.69
N PRO A 122 37.59 7.40 3.02
CA PRO A 122 36.83 7.03 1.83
C PRO A 122 35.36 6.72 2.18
N ALA A 123 34.44 7.20 1.35
CA ALA A 123 33.01 6.95 1.53
C ALA A 123 32.70 5.44 1.53
N ALA A 124 32.07 4.96 2.61
CA ALA A 124 31.73 3.55 2.77
C ALA A 124 30.65 3.13 1.76
N ARG A 125 31.08 2.54 0.63
CA ARG A 125 30.18 1.83 -0.27
C ARG A 125 29.56 0.65 0.48
N VAL A 126 28.25 0.71 0.72
CA VAL A 126 27.47 -0.44 1.18
C VAL A 126 27.42 -1.47 0.04
N VAL A 127 28.41 -2.35 0.00
CA VAL A 127 28.38 -3.52 -0.88
C VAL A 127 27.39 -4.51 -0.29
N ILE A 128 26.19 -4.58 -0.87
CA ILE A 128 25.26 -5.67 -0.63
C ILE A 128 25.91 -6.94 -1.17
N VAL A 129 26.59 -7.69 -0.30
CA VAL A 129 27.16 -9.00 -0.63
C VAL A 129 26.00 -9.98 -0.81
N ARG A 130 25.44 -9.96 -2.02
CA ARG A 130 24.40 -10.88 -2.47
C ARG A 130 25.05 -12.26 -2.57
N ARG A 131 25.07 -12.99 -1.45
CA ARG A 131 25.64 -14.34 -1.31
C ARG A 131 24.98 -15.26 -2.32
N ARG A 132 25.56 -15.36 -3.51
CA ARG A 132 25.16 -16.32 -4.53
C ARG A 132 25.51 -17.70 -3.98
N TRP A 133 24.51 -18.38 -3.45
CA TRP A 133 24.56 -19.82 -3.31
C TRP A 133 24.96 -20.40 -4.67
N PRO A 134 25.82 -21.43 -4.73
CA PRO A 134 26.16 -22.03 -6.01
C PRO A 134 24.87 -22.51 -6.67
N THR A 135 24.68 -22.20 -7.96
CA THR A 135 23.41 -22.43 -8.67
C THR A 135 22.90 -23.86 -8.47
N VAL A 136 23.81 -24.84 -8.41
CA VAL A 136 23.54 -26.23 -8.05
C VAL A 136 22.80 -26.36 -6.71
N ALA A 137 23.29 -25.77 -5.61
CA ALA A 137 22.64 -25.88 -4.31
C ALA A 137 21.26 -25.22 -4.28
N THR A 138 21.07 -24.10 -4.99
CA THR A 138 19.76 -23.47 -5.13
C THR A 138 18.81 -24.35 -5.94
N THR A 139 19.26 -24.92 -7.06
CA THR A 139 18.47 -25.85 -7.88
C THR A 139 18.11 -27.13 -7.10
N THR A 140 19.06 -27.74 -6.38
CA THR A 140 18.81 -28.92 -5.55
C THR A 140 17.81 -28.61 -4.42
N ALA A 141 17.89 -27.43 -3.78
CA ALA A 141 16.93 -27.02 -2.78
C ALA A 141 15.51 -26.83 -3.36
N ILE A 142 15.41 -26.24 -4.56
CA ILE A 142 14.13 -26.10 -5.29
C ILE A 142 13.56 -27.48 -5.65
N LEU A 143 14.37 -28.40 -6.18
CA LEU A 143 13.96 -29.76 -6.51
C LEU A 143 13.52 -30.56 -5.28
N ALA A 144 14.23 -30.42 -4.15
CA ALA A 144 13.85 -31.06 -2.89
C ALA A 144 12.52 -30.52 -2.34
N ALA A 145 12.31 -29.19 -2.37
CA ALA A 145 11.05 -28.58 -1.97
C ALA A 145 9.89 -28.98 -2.90
N LEU A 146 10.15 -29.08 -4.21
CA LEU A 146 9.19 -29.56 -5.20
C LEU A 146 8.80 -31.01 -4.94
N ALA A 147 9.78 -31.89 -4.71
CA ALA A 147 9.53 -33.30 -4.39
C ALA A 147 8.73 -33.44 -3.08
N LEU A 148 9.10 -32.71 -2.02
CA LEU A 148 8.37 -32.70 -0.75
C LEU A 148 6.91 -32.27 -0.90
N THR A 149 6.62 -31.36 -1.85
CA THR A 149 5.26 -30.86 -2.12
C THR A 149 4.46 -31.82 -3.02
N ILE A 150 5.10 -32.39 -4.05
CA ILE A 150 4.42 -33.24 -5.04
C ILE A 150 4.19 -34.67 -4.53
N VAL A 151 5.10 -35.25 -3.74
CA VAL A 151 5.00 -36.66 -3.31
C VAL A 151 3.68 -36.94 -2.55
N PRO A 152 3.22 -36.12 -1.58
CA PRO A 152 1.93 -36.34 -0.93
C PRO A 152 0.73 -36.23 -1.88
N LEU A 153 0.79 -35.33 -2.87
CA LEU A 153 -0.27 -35.17 -3.88
C LEU A 153 -0.36 -36.39 -4.79
N VAL A 154 0.79 -36.87 -5.30
CA VAL A 154 0.87 -38.11 -6.08
C VAL A 154 0.38 -39.30 -5.26
N TRP A 155 0.71 -39.35 -3.96
CA TRP A 155 0.22 -40.41 -3.08
C TRP A 155 -1.31 -40.43 -2.97
N ILE A 156 -1.96 -39.26 -2.78
CA ILE A 156 -3.42 -39.14 -2.74
C ILE A 156 -4.04 -39.59 -4.08
N VAL A 157 -3.46 -39.17 -5.21
CA VAL A 157 -3.91 -39.60 -6.55
C VAL A 157 -3.78 -41.11 -6.70
N LEU A 158 -2.65 -41.72 -6.35
CA LEU A 158 -2.48 -43.18 -6.41
C LEU A 158 -3.47 -43.93 -5.51
N LEU A 159 -3.77 -43.41 -4.31
CA LEU A 159 -4.78 -43.98 -3.42
C LEU A 159 -6.19 -43.91 -4.03
N SER A 160 -6.54 -42.83 -4.73
CA SER A 160 -7.87 -42.66 -5.34
C SER A 160 -8.24 -43.74 -6.37
N PHE A 161 -7.25 -44.38 -7.01
CA PHE A 161 -7.46 -45.47 -7.97
C PHE A 161 -7.38 -46.88 -7.34
N LYS A 162 -7.08 -46.99 -6.04
CA LYS A 162 -6.97 -48.28 -5.33
C LYS A 162 -8.27 -48.65 -4.64
N THR A 163 -8.58 -49.94 -4.61
CA THR A 163 -9.60 -50.45 -3.69
C THR A 163 -9.12 -50.33 -2.23
N GLN A 164 -10.05 -50.29 -1.27
CA GLN A 164 -9.73 -50.18 0.16
C GLN A 164 -8.75 -51.26 0.64
N LYS A 165 -8.82 -52.50 0.10
CA LYS A 165 -7.88 -53.58 0.42
C LYS A 165 -6.45 -53.25 -0.06
N GLN A 166 -6.31 -52.75 -1.29
CA GLN A 166 -5.02 -52.40 -1.90
C GLN A 166 -4.39 -51.14 -1.27
N ALA A 167 -5.21 -50.26 -0.70
CA ALA A 167 -4.72 -49.06 0.02
C ALA A 167 -3.94 -49.41 1.30
N PHE A 168 -4.27 -50.52 1.96
CA PHE A 168 -3.56 -51.00 3.16
C PHE A 168 -2.48 -52.06 2.86
N ASP A 169 -2.37 -52.55 1.63
CA ASP A 169 -1.36 -53.52 1.21
C ASP A 169 -0.01 -52.83 0.95
N ARG A 170 1.01 -53.19 1.75
CA ARG A 170 2.38 -52.64 1.64
C ARG A 170 3.16 -53.17 0.43
N THR A 171 2.68 -54.19 -0.26
CA THR A 171 3.30 -54.72 -1.49
C THR A 171 2.81 -53.97 -2.74
N GLN A 172 1.55 -53.52 -2.75
CA GLN A 172 0.90 -52.88 -3.90
C GLN A 172 1.04 -51.35 -3.88
N VAL A 173 2.23 -50.83 -3.54
CA VAL A 173 2.46 -49.38 -3.40
C VAL A 173 2.40 -48.67 -4.77
N PHE A 174 3.18 -49.15 -5.75
CA PHE A 174 3.21 -48.60 -7.11
C PHE A 174 2.62 -49.55 -8.16
N TRP A 175 2.64 -50.85 -7.89
CA TRP A 175 2.13 -51.89 -8.79
C TRP A 175 0.80 -52.41 -8.28
N PHE A 176 -0.29 -51.96 -8.90
CA PHE A 176 -1.66 -52.35 -8.57
C PHE A 176 -2.53 -52.26 -9.83
N THR A 177 -3.69 -52.91 -9.82
CA THR A 177 -4.71 -52.75 -10.85
C THR A 177 -5.54 -51.48 -10.56
N PRO A 178 -5.47 -50.43 -11.39
CA PRO A 178 -6.23 -49.20 -11.15
C PRO A 178 -7.72 -49.43 -11.37
N THR A 179 -8.55 -48.78 -10.55
CA THR A 179 -10.00 -48.89 -10.56
C THR A 179 -10.67 -47.51 -10.53
N LEU A 180 -11.83 -47.37 -11.16
CA LEU A 180 -12.66 -46.14 -11.14
C LEU A 180 -13.86 -46.26 -10.19
N ASP A 181 -14.00 -47.38 -9.50
CA ASP A 181 -15.11 -47.72 -8.60
C ASP A 181 -15.29 -46.66 -7.49
N ASN A 182 -14.21 -46.14 -6.92
CA ASN A 182 -14.26 -45.05 -5.93
C ASN A 182 -14.96 -43.79 -6.48
N PHE A 183 -14.66 -43.40 -7.73
CA PHE A 183 -15.27 -42.25 -8.38
C PHE A 183 -16.73 -42.51 -8.76
N GLN A 184 -17.05 -43.72 -9.24
CA GLN A 184 -18.42 -44.11 -9.56
C GLN A 184 -19.31 -44.09 -8.32
N ARG A 185 -18.86 -44.67 -7.19
CA ARG A 185 -19.59 -44.63 -5.91
C ARG A 185 -19.78 -43.21 -5.40
N LEU A 186 -18.73 -42.37 -5.47
CA LEU A 186 -18.78 -40.98 -5.02
C LEU A 186 -19.78 -40.13 -5.82
N LEU A 187 -19.87 -40.35 -7.14
CA LEU A 187 -20.79 -39.62 -8.01
C LEU A 187 -22.21 -40.19 -8.00
N ALA A 188 -22.39 -41.49 -7.72
CA ALA A 188 -23.70 -42.14 -7.67
C ALA A 188 -24.56 -41.70 -6.49
N ASP A 189 -23.95 -41.31 -5.37
CA ASP A 189 -24.68 -40.87 -4.16
C ASP A 189 -25.29 -39.45 -4.31
N GLY A 190 -24.81 -38.64 -5.25
CA GLY A 190 -25.30 -37.27 -5.52
C GLY A 190 -24.94 -36.24 -4.45
N THR A 191 -24.93 -36.63 -3.16
CA THR A 191 -24.59 -35.82 -1.99
C THR A 191 -23.26 -35.07 -2.15
N PHE A 192 -22.22 -35.74 -2.65
CA PHE A 192 -20.90 -35.15 -2.88
C PHE A 192 -20.95 -33.97 -3.86
N VAL A 193 -21.77 -34.05 -4.91
CA VAL A 193 -21.91 -32.98 -5.90
C VAL A 193 -22.65 -31.78 -5.28
N GLN A 194 -23.65 -32.03 -4.43
CA GLN A 194 -24.32 -30.99 -3.65
C GLN A 194 -23.34 -30.32 -2.68
N TYR A 195 -22.58 -31.07 -1.88
CA TYR A 195 -21.60 -30.49 -0.96
C TYR A 195 -20.53 -29.67 -1.70
N LEU A 196 -20.04 -30.15 -2.84
CA LEU A 196 -19.10 -29.40 -3.69
C LEU A 196 -19.71 -28.10 -4.22
N ALA A 197 -20.96 -28.13 -4.68
CA ALA A 197 -21.68 -26.94 -5.11
C ALA A 197 -21.90 -25.94 -3.95
N ASN A 198 -22.28 -26.42 -2.77
CA ASN A 198 -22.43 -25.63 -1.56
C ASN A 198 -21.12 -24.92 -1.20
N SER A 199 -19.99 -25.64 -1.20
CA SER A 199 -18.66 -25.05 -0.95
C SER A 199 -18.30 -23.98 -1.98
N ILE A 200 -18.59 -24.20 -3.27
CA ILE A 200 -18.37 -23.19 -4.33
C ILE A 200 -19.22 -21.95 -4.07
N VAL A 201 -20.52 -22.11 -3.78
CA VAL A 201 -21.45 -20.99 -3.50
C VAL A 201 -21.00 -20.18 -2.28
N VAL A 202 -20.64 -20.86 -1.18
CA VAL A 202 -20.15 -20.21 0.04
C VAL A 202 -18.83 -19.47 -0.21
N ALA A 203 -17.87 -20.07 -0.91
CA ALA A 203 -16.58 -19.45 -1.19
C ALA A 203 -16.71 -18.24 -2.12
N ILE A 204 -17.50 -18.33 -3.20
CA ILE A 204 -17.76 -17.21 -4.12
C ILE A 204 -18.54 -16.10 -3.42
N GLY A 205 -19.60 -16.43 -2.68
CA GLY A 205 -20.37 -15.47 -1.90
C GLY A 205 -19.51 -14.73 -0.87
N THR A 206 -18.62 -15.46 -0.18
CA THR A 206 -17.63 -14.89 0.75
C THR A 206 -16.72 -13.88 0.04
N VAL A 207 -16.17 -14.23 -1.12
CA VAL A 207 -15.31 -13.32 -1.91
C VAL A 207 -16.06 -12.05 -2.28
N ILE A 208 -17.28 -12.18 -2.82
CA ILE A 208 -18.10 -11.03 -3.24
C ILE A 208 -18.38 -10.10 -2.07
N VAL A 209 -18.88 -10.63 -0.94
CA VAL A 209 -19.21 -9.82 0.25
C VAL A 209 -17.94 -9.19 0.85
N SER A 210 -16.83 -9.95 0.92
CA SER A 210 -15.56 -9.44 1.46
C SER A 210 -14.98 -8.32 0.62
N LEU A 211 -15.04 -8.42 -0.70
CA LEU A 211 -14.59 -7.38 -1.62
C LEU A 211 -15.52 -6.16 -1.60
N ALA A 212 -16.83 -6.36 -1.59
CA ALA A 212 -17.83 -5.28 -1.55
C ALA A 212 -17.68 -4.37 -0.32
N ILE A 213 -17.25 -4.91 0.82
CA ILE A 213 -17.02 -4.14 2.05
C ILE A 213 -15.55 -3.74 2.20
N GLY A 214 -14.62 -4.67 2.00
CA GLY A 214 -13.19 -4.47 2.22
C GLY A 214 -12.51 -3.55 1.20
N ALA A 215 -12.95 -3.53 -0.06
CA ALA A 215 -12.36 -2.66 -1.08
C ALA A 215 -12.69 -1.17 -0.85
N PRO A 216 -13.95 -0.75 -0.59
CA PRO A 216 -14.23 0.63 -0.19
C PRO A 216 -13.51 1.03 1.10
N ALA A 217 -13.45 0.14 2.09
CA ALA A 217 -12.74 0.40 3.34
C ALA A 217 -11.23 0.65 3.10
N ALA A 218 -10.57 -0.20 2.31
CA ALA A 218 -9.18 -0.03 1.92
C ALA A 218 -8.92 1.29 1.17
N TYR A 219 -9.82 1.66 0.25
CA TYR A 219 -9.73 2.91 -0.50
C TYR A 219 -9.81 4.14 0.42
N VAL A 220 -10.78 4.18 1.33
CA VAL A 220 -10.92 5.25 2.33
C VAL A 220 -9.68 5.33 3.23
N VAL A 221 -9.19 4.19 3.73
CA VAL A 221 -8.00 4.11 4.60
C VAL A 221 -6.72 4.55 3.86
N SER A 222 -6.58 4.24 2.56
CA SER A 222 -5.48 4.67 1.70
C SER A 222 -5.53 6.19 1.41
N ARG A 223 -6.69 6.71 1.01
CA ARG A 223 -6.84 8.13 0.63
C ARG A 223 -6.87 9.07 1.84
N SER A 224 -7.24 8.57 3.03
CA SER A 224 -7.33 9.37 4.26
C SER A 224 -6.05 10.15 4.59
N ARG A 225 -6.25 11.44 4.86
CA ARG A 225 -5.21 12.36 5.34
C ARG A 225 -4.94 12.20 6.85
N TRP A 226 -5.82 11.53 7.59
CA TRP A 226 -5.73 11.40 9.04
C TRP A 226 -4.88 10.19 9.43
N ARG A 227 -3.59 10.43 9.72
CA ARG A 227 -2.63 9.37 10.03
C ARG A 227 -3.10 8.42 11.15
N ARG A 228 -3.60 8.97 12.27
CA ARG A 228 -4.13 8.18 13.40
C ARG A 228 -5.29 7.28 13.01
N PHE A 229 -6.23 7.74 12.18
CA PHE A 229 -7.35 6.92 11.70
C PHE A 229 -6.84 5.73 10.88
N ARG A 230 -5.90 5.96 9.95
CA ARG A 230 -5.28 4.90 9.16
C ARG A 230 -4.53 3.89 10.04
N GLU A 231 -3.71 4.37 10.97
CA GLU A 231 -2.96 3.52 11.92
C GLU A 231 -3.92 2.64 12.75
N VAL A 232 -4.99 3.22 13.31
CA VAL A 232 -5.99 2.49 14.12
C VAL A 232 -6.80 1.50 13.29
N ALA A 233 -7.31 1.89 12.11
CA ALA A 233 -8.09 0.99 11.25
C ALA A 233 -7.27 -0.23 10.80
N LEU A 234 -6.03 -0.01 10.39
CA LEU A 234 -5.10 -1.06 10.01
C LEU A 234 -4.74 -1.96 11.20
N ALA A 235 -4.40 -1.39 12.37
CA ALA A 235 -4.10 -2.16 13.57
C ALA A 235 -5.29 -3.01 14.04
N TYR A 236 -6.51 -2.45 14.04
CA TYR A 236 -7.73 -3.17 14.38
C TYR A 236 -7.98 -4.34 13.43
N SER A 237 -7.78 -4.16 12.12
CA SER A 237 -7.93 -5.24 11.15
C SER A 237 -6.96 -6.41 11.39
N LEU A 238 -5.70 -6.12 11.76
CA LEU A 238 -4.76 -7.17 12.15
C LEU A 238 -5.15 -7.84 13.48
N PHE A 239 -5.63 -7.07 14.46
CA PHE A 239 -6.07 -7.61 15.75
C PHE A 239 -7.19 -8.64 15.61
N VAL A 240 -8.20 -8.37 14.77
CA VAL A 240 -9.30 -9.33 14.50
C VAL A 240 -8.78 -10.66 13.96
N ARG A 241 -7.68 -10.67 13.19
CA ARG A 241 -7.05 -11.89 12.63
C ARG A 241 -6.19 -12.68 13.63
N ILE A 242 -5.88 -12.11 14.79
CA ILE A 242 -5.17 -12.83 15.88
C ILE A 242 -6.15 -13.69 16.68
N VAL A 243 -7.43 -13.29 16.75
CA VAL A 243 -8.47 -14.05 17.44
C VAL A 243 -8.76 -15.34 16.67
N PRO A 244 -8.72 -16.53 17.30
CA PRO A 244 -9.02 -17.78 16.62
C PRO A 244 -10.47 -17.80 16.06
N PRO A 245 -10.70 -18.18 14.80
CA PRO A 245 -12.03 -18.27 14.20
C PRO A 245 -13.05 -19.04 15.05
N THR A 246 -12.61 -20.08 15.73
CA THR A 246 -13.41 -20.94 16.63
C THR A 246 -14.15 -20.15 17.72
N VAL A 247 -13.60 -19.03 18.19
CA VAL A 247 -14.24 -18.17 19.21
C VAL A 247 -15.56 -17.58 18.70
N PHE A 248 -15.65 -17.34 17.38
CA PHE A 248 -16.83 -16.73 16.77
C PHE A 248 -17.95 -17.73 16.41
N ILE A 249 -17.72 -19.04 16.54
CA ILE A 249 -18.74 -20.07 16.23
C ILE A 249 -20.01 -19.86 17.07
N ILE A 250 -19.87 -19.72 18.39
CA ILE A 250 -21.01 -19.55 19.31
C ILE A 250 -21.85 -18.30 18.99
N PRO A 251 -21.28 -17.09 18.84
CA PRO A 251 -22.09 -15.92 18.48
C PRO A 251 -22.71 -16.00 17.07
N TYR A 252 -22.06 -16.62 16.08
CA TYR A 252 -22.70 -16.84 14.78
C TYR A 252 -23.87 -17.83 14.86
N PHE A 253 -23.70 -18.95 15.57
CA PHE A 253 -24.77 -19.93 15.79
C PHE A 253 -25.98 -19.31 16.51
N LEU A 254 -25.73 -18.56 17.59
CA LEU A 254 -26.81 -17.90 18.33
C LEU A 254 -27.48 -16.80 17.50
N GLY A 255 -26.71 -16.01 16.74
CA GLY A 255 -27.23 -14.99 15.84
C GLY A 255 -28.10 -15.57 14.72
N ALA A 256 -27.64 -16.65 14.06
CA ALA A 256 -28.40 -17.38 13.05
C ALA A 256 -29.72 -17.92 13.62
N ARG A 257 -29.69 -18.45 14.85
CA ARG A 257 -30.88 -18.98 15.53
C ARG A 257 -31.88 -17.88 15.91
N LEU A 258 -31.42 -16.72 16.34
CA LEU A 258 -32.28 -15.55 16.63
C LEU A 258 -32.93 -14.99 15.37
N LEU A 259 -32.23 -15.04 14.23
CA LEU A 259 -32.71 -14.58 12.93
C LEU A 259 -33.52 -15.64 12.16
N GLY A 260 -33.56 -16.89 12.62
CA GLY A 260 -34.25 -17.99 11.95
C GLY A 260 -33.58 -18.49 10.66
N VAL A 261 -32.29 -18.20 10.45
CA VAL A 261 -31.53 -18.50 9.22
C VAL A 261 -30.49 -19.62 9.40
N ASN A 262 -30.66 -20.47 10.41
CA ASN A 262 -29.83 -21.67 10.63
C ASN A 262 -29.75 -22.55 9.37
N ASP A 263 -28.65 -23.29 9.23
CA ASP A 263 -28.42 -24.25 8.14
C ASP A 263 -28.52 -23.65 6.73
N THR A 264 -28.32 -22.33 6.59
CA THR A 264 -28.24 -21.66 5.29
C THR A 264 -26.81 -21.23 4.96
N TRP A 265 -26.47 -21.24 3.67
CA TRP A 265 -25.18 -20.73 3.17
C TRP A 265 -24.92 -19.26 3.54
N TRP A 266 -25.96 -18.47 3.79
CA TRP A 266 -25.83 -17.06 4.22
C TRP A 266 -25.09 -16.91 5.54
N VAL A 267 -25.31 -17.81 6.51
CA VAL A 267 -24.61 -17.77 7.79
C VAL A 267 -23.12 -17.98 7.59
N LEU A 268 -22.74 -18.97 6.76
CA LEU A 268 -21.35 -19.23 6.40
C LEU A 268 -20.74 -18.05 5.64
N ILE A 269 -21.41 -17.54 4.59
CA ILE A 269 -20.93 -16.41 3.79
C ILE A 269 -20.65 -15.19 4.67
N ILE A 270 -21.55 -14.85 5.61
CA ILE A 270 -21.36 -13.71 6.52
C ILE A 270 -20.22 -13.97 7.50
N ALA A 271 -20.18 -15.15 8.12
CA ALA A 271 -19.14 -15.52 9.08
C ALA A 271 -17.75 -15.49 8.44
N TYR A 272 -17.62 -16.09 7.25
CA TYR A 272 -16.37 -16.23 6.52
C TYR A 272 -15.95 -14.86 5.97
N ALA A 273 -16.89 -14.05 5.48
CA ALA A 273 -16.60 -12.71 5.00
C ALA A 273 -16.10 -11.79 6.11
N ASN A 274 -16.70 -11.82 7.31
CA ASN A 274 -16.24 -11.00 8.43
C ASN A 274 -14.77 -11.32 8.80
N LEU A 275 -14.37 -12.59 8.78
CA LEU A 275 -12.99 -13.01 9.02
C LEU A 275 -12.03 -12.62 7.87
N ASN A 276 -12.54 -12.51 6.64
CA ASN A 276 -11.75 -12.18 5.44
C ASN A 276 -11.71 -10.68 5.09
N ILE A 277 -12.68 -9.86 5.51
CA ILE A 277 -12.69 -8.40 5.29
C ILE A 277 -11.38 -7.73 5.76
N PRO A 278 -10.81 -8.07 6.94
CA PRO A 278 -9.50 -7.55 7.35
C PRO A 278 -8.36 -7.89 6.38
N LEU A 279 -8.34 -9.11 5.83
CA LEU A 279 -7.36 -9.54 4.83
C LEU A 279 -7.53 -8.77 3.52
N VAL A 280 -8.78 -8.65 3.04
CA VAL A 280 -9.10 -7.85 1.84
C VAL A 280 -8.68 -6.40 2.03
N MET A 281 -9.04 -5.80 3.17
CA MET A 281 -8.74 -4.41 3.46
C MET A 281 -7.23 -4.16 3.49
N TRP A 282 -6.46 -5.04 4.13
CA TRP A 282 -5.01 -4.92 4.20
C TRP A 282 -4.33 -5.09 2.84
N SER A 283 -4.70 -6.13 2.07
CA SER A 283 -4.13 -6.39 0.75
C SER A 283 -4.41 -5.24 -0.21
N LEU A 284 -5.68 -4.81 -0.32
CA LEU A 284 -6.06 -3.72 -1.22
C LEU A 284 -5.55 -2.36 -0.76
N TRP A 285 -5.37 -2.14 0.55
CA TRP A 285 -4.74 -0.91 1.04
C TRP A 285 -3.32 -0.75 0.49
N SER A 286 -2.55 -1.83 0.39
CA SER A 286 -1.22 -1.80 -0.25
C SER A 286 -1.34 -1.43 -1.73
N PHE A 287 -2.10 -2.20 -2.50
CA PHE A 287 -2.26 -1.96 -3.95
C PHE A 287 -2.81 -0.57 -4.27
N PHE A 288 -3.74 -0.05 -3.48
CA PHE A 288 -4.26 1.30 -3.68
C PHE A 288 -3.19 2.37 -3.38
N ASN A 289 -2.30 2.18 -2.40
CA ASN A 289 -1.23 3.15 -2.15
C ASN A 289 -0.21 3.23 -3.30
N ASP A 290 -0.05 2.17 -4.09
CA ASP A 290 0.79 2.18 -5.29
C ASP A 290 0.16 2.98 -6.44
N VAL A 291 -1.15 3.25 -6.40
CA VAL A 291 -1.86 4.08 -7.38
C VAL A 291 -1.62 5.57 -7.09
N PRO A 292 -1.00 6.34 -8.00
CA PRO A 292 -0.68 7.75 -7.80
C PRO A 292 -1.91 8.61 -7.47
N ARG A 293 -1.77 9.55 -6.52
CA ARG A 293 -2.88 10.41 -6.04
C ARG A 293 -3.36 11.39 -7.10
N GLU A 294 -2.50 11.69 -8.07
CA GLU A 294 -2.73 12.54 -9.22
C GLU A 294 -3.90 12.03 -10.06
N LEU A 295 -4.17 10.71 -10.07
CA LEU A 295 -5.34 10.12 -10.74
C LEU A 295 -6.65 10.43 -10.01
N ASP A 296 -6.66 10.38 -8.67
CA ASP A 296 -7.80 10.83 -7.86
C ASP A 296 -8.05 12.35 -8.05
N GLU A 297 -7.01 13.15 -8.27
CA GLU A 297 -7.10 14.59 -8.44
C GLU A 297 -7.53 15.00 -9.85
N ALA A 298 -6.98 14.38 -10.91
CA ALA A 298 -7.40 14.58 -12.29
C ALA A 298 -8.89 14.26 -12.48
N ALA A 299 -9.34 13.10 -12.01
CA ALA A 299 -10.74 12.71 -12.10
C ALA A 299 -11.69 13.66 -11.32
N ARG A 300 -11.21 14.31 -10.24
CA ARG A 300 -11.97 15.36 -9.53
C ARG A 300 -12.04 16.67 -10.32
N ILE A 301 -11.01 17.00 -11.10
CA ILE A 301 -11.03 18.15 -12.02
C ILE A 301 -12.03 17.91 -13.14
N ASP A 302 -12.13 16.68 -13.64
CA ASP A 302 -13.16 16.23 -14.60
C ASP A 302 -14.58 16.12 -14.00
N GLY A 303 -14.76 16.52 -12.74
CA GLY A 303 -16.06 16.54 -12.05
C GLY A 303 -16.56 15.20 -11.53
N ALA A 304 -15.73 14.15 -11.53
CA ALA A 304 -16.15 12.83 -11.03
C ALA A 304 -16.36 12.84 -9.50
N GLY A 305 -17.47 12.25 -9.05
CA GLY A 305 -17.75 12.05 -7.62
C GLY A 305 -16.88 10.94 -6.99
N PRO A 306 -16.72 10.91 -5.65
CA PRO A 306 -15.85 9.94 -4.96
C PRO A 306 -16.10 8.47 -5.34
N TRP A 307 -17.37 8.09 -5.52
CA TRP A 307 -17.77 6.74 -5.91
C TRP A 307 -17.46 6.44 -7.39
N GLN A 308 -17.55 7.43 -8.26
CA GLN A 308 -17.16 7.30 -9.68
C GLN A 308 -15.65 7.14 -9.82
N ILE A 309 -14.86 7.90 -9.05
CA ILE A 309 -13.39 7.79 -9.00
C ILE A 309 -13.00 6.38 -8.55
N PHE A 310 -13.58 5.93 -7.43
CA PHE A 310 -13.32 4.57 -6.92
C PHE A 310 -13.65 3.48 -7.95
N LEU A 311 -14.87 3.50 -8.52
CA LEU A 311 -15.35 2.44 -9.42
C LEU A 311 -14.75 2.49 -10.84
N ARG A 312 -14.48 3.69 -11.39
CA ARG A 312 -14.08 3.87 -12.80
C ARG A 312 -12.61 4.19 -13.01
N VAL A 313 -11.89 4.61 -11.98
CA VAL A 313 -10.46 4.96 -12.07
C VAL A 313 -9.63 4.03 -11.21
N ILE A 314 -9.92 3.96 -9.91
CA ILE A 314 -9.04 3.28 -8.94
C ILE A 314 -9.17 1.75 -8.99
N LEU A 315 -10.40 1.23 -9.01
CA LEU A 315 -10.63 -0.23 -9.11
C LEU A 315 -10.08 -0.85 -10.40
N PRO A 316 -10.26 -0.27 -11.60
CA PRO A 316 -9.67 -0.79 -12.83
C PRO A 316 -8.14 -0.77 -12.83
N VAL A 317 -7.52 0.31 -12.34
CA VAL A 317 -6.04 0.39 -12.22
C VAL A 317 -5.51 -0.63 -11.20
N ALA A 318 -6.24 -0.86 -10.11
CA ALA A 318 -5.91 -1.86 -9.10
C ALA A 318 -6.42 -3.28 -9.41
N ALA A 319 -6.95 -3.55 -10.62
CA ALA A 319 -7.54 -4.84 -10.97
C ALA A 319 -6.62 -6.07 -10.76
N PRO A 320 -5.28 -6.01 -10.98
CA PRO A 320 -4.39 -7.11 -10.63
C PRO A 320 -4.39 -7.42 -9.12
N GLY A 321 -4.41 -6.38 -8.28
CA GLY A 321 -4.49 -6.49 -6.83
C GLY A 321 -5.85 -6.98 -6.34
N LEU A 322 -6.93 -6.54 -7.00
CA LEU A 322 -8.29 -7.05 -6.78
C LEU A 322 -8.37 -8.55 -7.08
N THR A 323 -7.81 -8.98 -8.21
CA THR A 323 -7.81 -10.39 -8.64
C THR A 323 -6.98 -11.26 -7.69
N ALA A 324 -5.76 -10.83 -7.34
CA ALA A 324 -4.92 -11.55 -6.37
C ALA A 324 -5.58 -11.66 -4.99
N THR A 325 -6.25 -10.59 -4.54
CA THR A 325 -6.99 -10.59 -3.27
C THR A 325 -8.21 -11.50 -3.33
N ALA A 326 -8.97 -11.47 -4.43
CA ALA A 326 -10.13 -12.35 -4.65
C ALA A 326 -9.76 -13.83 -4.59
N ILE A 327 -8.68 -14.22 -5.29
CA ILE A 327 -8.16 -15.60 -5.28
C ILE A 327 -7.71 -16.00 -3.87
N LEU A 328 -6.99 -15.13 -3.16
CA LEU A 328 -6.53 -15.41 -1.80
C LEU A 328 -7.71 -15.57 -0.82
N THR A 329 -8.73 -14.70 -0.90
CA THR A 329 -9.96 -14.82 -0.10
C THR A 329 -10.75 -16.07 -0.46
N PHE A 330 -10.80 -16.47 -1.75
CA PHE A 330 -11.42 -17.72 -2.17
C PHE A 330 -10.73 -18.93 -1.51
N ILE A 331 -9.40 -18.99 -1.57
CA ILE A 331 -8.61 -20.08 -0.96
C ILE A 331 -8.84 -20.14 0.56
N MET A 332 -8.92 -18.99 1.24
CA MET A 332 -9.20 -18.94 2.68
C MET A 332 -10.61 -19.41 3.01
N ALA A 333 -11.62 -18.98 2.25
CA ALA A 333 -13.00 -19.40 2.42
C ALA A 333 -13.23 -20.89 2.10
N TRP A 334 -12.55 -21.41 1.07
CA TRP A 334 -12.61 -22.81 0.65
C TRP A 334 -12.00 -23.76 1.69
N ASN A 335 -10.94 -23.32 2.36
CA ASN A 335 -10.22 -24.14 3.35
C ASN A 335 -10.83 -24.07 4.76
N GLU A 336 -11.82 -23.22 5.01
CA GLU A 336 -12.44 -23.09 6.33
C GLU A 336 -13.45 -24.23 6.57
N PHE A 337 -12.99 -25.24 7.31
CA PHE A 337 -13.73 -26.46 7.63
C PHE A 337 -14.44 -26.40 9.00
N LEU A 338 -13.82 -25.80 10.02
CA LEU A 338 -14.33 -25.89 11.40
C LEU A 338 -15.61 -25.07 11.58
N MET A 339 -15.67 -23.90 10.94
CA MET A 339 -16.86 -23.05 10.99
C MET A 339 -18.03 -23.70 10.23
N ALA A 340 -17.80 -24.33 9.07
CA ALA A 340 -18.82 -25.14 8.38
C ALA A 340 -19.34 -26.27 9.28
N LEU A 341 -18.44 -27.13 9.77
CA LEU A 341 -18.78 -28.33 10.54
C LEU A 341 -19.70 -28.07 11.75
N VAL A 342 -19.62 -26.89 12.38
CA VAL A 342 -20.43 -26.54 13.54
C VAL A 342 -21.65 -25.66 13.21
N LEU A 343 -21.63 -24.91 12.10
CA LEU A 343 -22.74 -24.04 11.69
C LEU A 343 -23.71 -24.69 10.68
N THR A 344 -23.37 -25.85 10.11
CA THR A 344 -24.29 -26.68 9.30
C THR A 344 -24.65 -27.96 10.03
N SER A 345 -25.95 -28.19 10.21
CA SER A 345 -26.51 -29.48 10.64
C SER A 345 -26.68 -30.45 9.44
N ARG A 346 -27.34 -31.59 9.65
CA ARG A 346 -27.33 -32.76 8.76
C ARG A 346 -27.96 -32.57 7.36
N GLU A 347 -28.57 -31.44 7.07
CA GLU A 347 -29.48 -31.27 5.91
C GLU A 347 -28.99 -30.27 4.83
N ALA A 348 -27.78 -29.70 4.95
CA ALA A 348 -27.26 -28.63 4.07
C ALA A 348 -26.47 -29.12 2.84
#